data_AF-A0A9Q0C8V1-F1
#
_entry.id   AF-A0A9Q0C8V1-F1
#
_cell.length_a   1.000
_cell.length_b   1.000
_cell.length_c   1.000
_cell.angle_alpha   90.00
_cell.angle_beta   90.00
_cell.angle_gamma   90.00
#
_symmetry.space_group_name_H-M   'P 1'
#
loop_
_entity.id
_entity.type
_entity.pdbx_description
1 polymer ?
#
loop_
_entity_poly.entity_id
_entity_poly.type
_entity_poly.pdbx_seq_one_letter_code
_entity_poly.pdbx_strand_id
1 'polypeptide(L)'
;MANCIVHVTFFLLTCYCLSAASVPQNAHTAGLGQLGVNWGTMTSHPINPTIIVDMLRANGIRKVKLFDANPWTMTALGGTHIETMVAIPNDQLSQISTDYNYAKKWISNNITRYYYDHKVKIRYVAVGNEPFLKSYNNLYINSTFPALRNIQKALDEAGLGTVIKATVPLNADVYNSPNNNPVPSAGEFRVDIRQIMHKIVHYLNHTGAPFVVNIYPFLSLYQNPHFPIDFAFFNGTNKPIIDKGVKYTNVFDANFDMLVWSLKKAGVPNLKIIVGEVGWPTDGDKNANIQNARRFYDGFLRKIANKTGTPKRPGGMEVYLFGLIDENQKSILPGNFERNWGLFTYDGRPKFAMDLTGTGKDQYLVGAKGVEHLPAQWCVSKKEAEERYYELSNSINYACQMTDCTALGYNSSCNGLSLLGNASYAFNMYFQMHDQDVRACNFNGLAIITEENPSTDKCLFPVQIISESQRKEAGVYGVPLLVLLISLLYHLLV
;
A
#
# COMPACT_ATOMS: atom_id res chain seq x y z
N MET A 1 -6.11 84.92 -42.48
CA MET A 1 -4.72 85.32 -42.13
C MET A 1 -4.47 84.87 -40.70
N ALA A 2 -3.37 84.12 -40.50
CA ALA A 2 -2.71 83.75 -39.23
C ALA A 2 -3.49 82.98 -38.13
N ASN A 3 -3.14 81.69 -38.03
CA ASN A 3 -2.91 80.85 -36.84
C ASN A 3 -3.30 81.37 -35.45
N CYS A 4 -3.97 80.51 -34.66
CA CYS A 4 -3.35 79.98 -33.44
C CYS A 4 -4.08 78.72 -32.92
N ILE A 5 -3.27 77.68 -32.68
CA ILE A 5 -3.62 76.34 -32.21
C ILE A 5 -3.82 76.38 -30.69
N VAL A 6 -4.88 75.75 -30.18
CA VAL A 6 -4.98 75.34 -28.77
C VAL A 6 -5.31 73.85 -28.75
N HIS A 7 -4.29 73.05 -28.44
CA HIS A 7 -4.40 71.61 -28.21
C HIS A 7 -4.89 71.35 -26.78
N VAL A 8 -6.02 70.67 -26.65
CA VAL A 8 -6.51 70.08 -25.39
C VAL A 8 -5.96 68.66 -25.27
N THR A 9 -5.25 68.41 -24.17
CA THR A 9 -4.62 67.15 -23.80
C THR A 9 -5.67 66.13 -23.35
N PHE A 10 -5.81 65.01 -24.07
CA PHE A 10 -6.58 63.85 -23.63
C PHE A 10 -5.64 62.73 -23.17
N PHE A 11 -5.77 62.31 -21.91
CA PHE A 11 -5.11 61.14 -21.34
C PHE A 11 -5.67 59.86 -21.95
N LEU A 12 -4.83 59.06 -22.61
CA LEU A 12 -5.13 57.69 -23.01
C LEU A 12 -4.79 56.74 -21.85
N LEU A 13 -5.80 56.18 -21.19
CA LEU A 13 -5.66 54.96 -20.39
C LEU A 13 -5.65 53.76 -21.36
N THR A 14 -4.49 53.15 -21.56
CA THR A 14 -4.37 51.83 -22.20
C THR A 14 -4.78 50.74 -21.22
N CYS A 15 -5.96 50.15 -21.46
CA CYS A 15 -6.45 48.98 -20.75
C CYS A 15 -5.68 47.75 -21.26
N TYR A 16 -4.72 47.24 -20.47
CA TYR A 16 -4.11 45.93 -20.72
C TYR A 16 -5.11 44.84 -20.35
N CYS A 17 -5.83 44.32 -21.34
CA CYS A 17 -6.51 43.03 -21.24
C CYS A 17 -5.44 41.93 -21.13
N LEU A 18 -5.13 41.51 -19.91
CA LEU A 18 -4.45 40.23 -19.65
C LEU A 18 -5.40 39.11 -20.09
N SER A 19 -5.27 38.67 -21.34
CA SER A 19 -5.80 37.38 -21.77
C SER A 19 -5.08 36.30 -20.97
N ALA A 20 -5.75 35.80 -19.93
CA ALA A 20 -5.33 34.57 -19.28
C ALA A 20 -5.31 33.46 -20.33
N ALA A 21 -4.10 33.08 -20.77
CA ALA A 21 -3.93 31.88 -21.57
C ALA A 21 -4.44 30.70 -20.73
N SER A 22 -5.62 30.20 -21.09
CA SER A 22 -6.15 28.96 -20.55
C SER A 22 -5.14 27.86 -20.88
N VAL A 23 -4.43 27.39 -19.86
CA VAL A 23 -3.60 26.19 -19.96
C VAL A 23 -4.50 25.05 -20.46
N PRO A 24 -4.17 24.38 -21.57
CA PRO A 24 -4.98 23.28 -22.05
C PRO A 24 -4.91 22.13 -21.03
N GLN A 25 -5.93 22.02 -20.19
CA GLN A 25 -6.27 20.77 -19.53
C GLN A 25 -6.79 19.82 -20.61
N ASN A 26 -5.94 18.91 -21.10
CA ASN A 26 -6.26 17.53 -21.51
C ASN A 26 -5.25 17.02 -22.56
N ALA A 27 -4.33 16.17 -22.11
CA ALA A 27 -3.69 15.10 -22.90
C ALA A 27 -2.84 14.15 -22.02
N HIS A 28 -2.36 14.58 -20.85
CA HIS A 28 -1.40 13.82 -20.03
C HIS A 28 -1.99 12.95 -18.89
N THR A 29 -3.31 12.87 -18.74
CA THR A 29 -3.97 12.26 -17.55
C THR A 29 -4.89 11.07 -17.86
N ALA A 30 -5.00 10.65 -19.12
CA ALA A 30 -6.04 9.73 -19.59
C ALA A 30 -6.02 8.31 -18.96
N GLY A 31 -4.90 7.89 -18.35
CA GLY A 31 -4.75 6.62 -17.62
C GLY A 31 -4.71 6.71 -16.09
N LEU A 32 -4.27 7.85 -15.53
CA LEU A 32 -4.07 8.01 -14.07
C LEU A 32 -5.38 7.97 -13.27
N GLY A 33 -6.51 8.36 -13.87
CA GLY A 33 -7.82 8.28 -13.21
C GLY A 33 -8.26 6.84 -12.87
N GLN A 34 -7.59 5.83 -13.44
CA GLN A 34 -7.87 4.42 -13.17
C GLN A 34 -6.92 3.80 -12.13
N LEU A 35 -5.86 4.53 -11.77
CA LEU A 35 -4.78 4.07 -10.91
C LEU A 35 -4.98 4.59 -9.48
N GLY A 36 -4.94 3.67 -8.52
CA GLY A 36 -4.77 3.94 -7.11
C GLY A 36 -3.52 3.27 -6.57
N VAL A 37 -3.29 3.48 -5.28
CA VAL A 37 -2.22 2.79 -4.54
C VAL A 37 -2.74 2.34 -3.17
N ASN A 38 -2.17 1.27 -2.67
CA ASN A 38 -2.39 0.81 -1.31
C ASN A 38 -1.47 1.56 -0.36
N TRP A 39 -2.05 2.27 0.61
CA TRP A 39 -1.29 2.94 1.65
C TRP A 39 -1.37 2.11 2.93
N GLY A 40 -0.35 1.27 3.10
CA GLY A 40 -0.11 0.52 4.32
C GLY A 40 0.62 1.34 5.38
N THR A 41 0.37 1.03 6.64
CA THR A 41 0.81 1.79 7.82
C THR A 41 1.56 0.93 8.82
N MET A 42 1.93 -0.31 8.47
CA MET A 42 2.67 -1.22 9.34
C MET A 42 4.17 -0.87 9.34
N THR A 43 4.49 0.29 9.90
CA THR A 43 5.83 0.85 9.98
C THR A 43 6.16 1.19 11.44
N SER A 44 7.38 0.90 11.88
CA SER A 44 7.82 1.29 13.23
C SER A 44 7.89 2.81 13.42
N HIS A 45 8.25 3.53 12.36
CA HIS A 45 8.35 4.99 12.35
C HIS A 45 7.52 5.50 11.17
N PRO A 46 6.25 5.87 11.40
CA PRO A 46 5.39 6.33 10.32
C PRO A 46 5.78 7.74 9.85
N ILE A 47 5.84 7.94 8.53
CA ILE A 47 5.88 9.28 7.91
C ILE A 47 4.58 10.02 8.23
N ASN A 48 4.66 11.33 8.46
CA ASN A 48 3.47 12.17 8.63
C ASN A 48 2.50 11.99 7.44
N PRO A 49 1.24 11.60 7.67
CA PRO A 49 0.24 11.41 6.63
C PRO A 49 0.05 12.60 5.68
N THR A 50 0.30 13.83 6.13
CA THR A 50 0.24 15.02 5.26
C THR A 50 1.32 14.97 4.17
N ILE A 51 2.55 14.54 4.53
CA ILE A 51 3.64 14.34 3.57
C ILE A 51 3.26 13.26 2.56
N ILE A 52 2.65 12.16 3.02
CA ILE A 52 2.18 11.09 2.13
C ILE A 52 1.10 11.61 1.16
N VAL A 53 0.13 12.39 1.66
CA VAL A 53 -0.89 13.03 0.80
C VAL A 53 -0.26 13.94 -0.25
N ASP A 54 0.76 14.70 0.11
CA ASP A 54 1.50 15.54 -0.84
C ASP A 54 2.26 14.72 -1.88
N MET A 55 2.88 13.60 -1.48
CA MET A 55 3.50 12.65 -2.41
C MET A 55 2.48 12.06 -3.40
N LEU A 56 1.32 11.61 -2.91
CA LEU A 56 0.25 11.10 -3.76
C LEU A 56 -0.16 12.17 -4.78
N ARG A 57 -0.32 13.41 -4.31
CA ARG A 57 -0.71 14.54 -5.16
C ARG A 57 0.32 14.87 -6.24
N ALA A 58 1.59 14.96 -5.84
CA ALA A 58 2.72 15.29 -6.70
C ALA A 58 2.93 14.25 -7.81
N ASN A 59 2.62 12.98 -7.53
CA ASN A 59 2.70 11.89 -8.51
C ASN A 59 1.40 11.66 -9.30
N GLY A 60 0.41 12.55 -9.18
CA GLY A 60 -0.85 12.44 -9.93
C GLY A 60 -1.78 11.32 -9.45
N ILE A 61 -1.47 10.67 -8.31
CA ILE A 61 -2.30 9.61 -7.73
C ILE A 61 -3.52 10.27 -7.07
N ARG A 62 -4.71 9.76 -7.38
CA ARG A 62 -5.99 10.32 -6.91
C ARG A 62 -6.90 9.29 -6.25
N LYS A 63 -6.40 8.07 -6.03
CA LYS A 63 -7.10 7.00 -5.33
C LYS A 63 -6.18 6.29 -4.36
N VAL A 64 -6.70 5.95 -3.19
CA VAL A 64 -5.98 5.19 -2.18
C VAL A 64 -6.86 4.13 -1.55
N LYS A 65 -6.28 2.96 -1.25
CA LYS A 65 -6.87 1.94 -0.38
C LYS A 65 -6.11 1.93 0.94
N LEU A 66 -6.84 2.10 2.04
CA LEU A 66 -6.33 1.98 3.41
C LEU A 66 -6.71 0.61 3.97
N PHE A 67 -5.92 0.10 4.91
CA PHE A 67 -6.15 -1.20 5.58
C PHE A 67 -6.87 -1.07 6.93
N ASP A 68 -7.10 0.16 7.38
CA ASP A 68 -7.87 0.50 8.57
C ASP A 68 -8.55 1.87 8.38
N ALA A 69 -9.12 2.40 9.47
CA ALA A 69 -9.68 3.75 9.55
C ALA A 69 -8.92 4.63 10.56
N ASN A 70 -7.58 4.56 10.57
CA ASN A 70 -6.75 5.32 11.50
C ASN A 70 -7.08 6.84 11.44
N PRO A 71 -7.41 7.48 12.57
CA PRO A 71 -7.80 8.89 12.58
C PRO A 71 -6.78 9.87 12.01
N TRP A 72 -5.48 9.59 12.17
CA TRP A 72 -4.42 10.47 11.68
C TRP A 72 -4.37 10.48 10.15
N THR A 73 -4.42 9.29 9.56
CA THR A 73 -4.47 9.09 8.10
C THR A 73 -5.78 9.65 7.52
N MET A 74 -6.92 9.30 8.13
CA MET A 74 -8.23 9.76 7.67
C MET A 74 -8.37 11.29 7.74
N THR A 75 -7.85 11.93 8.78
CA THR A 75 -7.85 13.40 8.89
C THR A 75 -7.00 14.05 7.79
N ALA A 76 -5.82 13.50 7.48
CA ALA A 76 -4.94 14.05 6.45
C ALA A 76 -5.54 13.95 5.04
N LEU A 77 -6.41 12.98 4.78
CA LEU A 77 -7.13 12.85 3.51
C LEU A 77 -8.30 13.84 3.38
N GLY A 78 -8.66 14.56 4.45
CA GLY A 78 -9.76 15.50 4.46
C GLY A 78 -9.59 16.65 3.47
N GLY A 79 -10.63 16.94 2.68
CA GLY A 79 -10.59 17.99 1.65
C GLY A 79 -9.60 17.74 0.51
N THR A 80 -8.97 16.56 0.45
CA THR A 80 -7.91 16.33 -0.55
C THR A 80 -8.44 16.00 -1.95
N HIS A 81 -9.70 15.55 -2.01
CA HIS A 81 -10.36 14.94 -3.16
C HIS A 81 -9.76 13.60 -3.65
N ILE A 82 -8.83 13.00 -2.89
CA ILE A 82 -8.33 11.64 -3.14
C ILE A 82 -9.44 10.64 -2.80
N GLU A 83 -9.86 9.84 -3.78
CA GLU A 83 -10.85 8.79 -3.55
C GLU A 83 -10.28 7.71 -2.63
N THR A 84 -11.03 7.37 -1.59
CA THR A 84 -10.54 6.48 -0.53
C THR A 84 -11.41 5.23 -0.42
N MET A 85 -10.78 4.07 -0.47
CA MET A 85 -11.34 2.80 0.01
C MET A 85 -10.83 2.56 1.43
N VAL A 86 -11.74 2.49 2.40
CA VAL A 86 -11.41 2.33 3.82
C VAL A 86 -11.70 0.89 4.23
N ALA A 87 -10.72 0.17 4.78
CA ALA A 87 -10.92 -1.21 5.18
C ALA A 87 -11.31 -1.38 6.65
N ILE A 88 -12.06 -2.45 6.89
CA ILE A 88 -12.34 -3.04 8.19
C ILE A 88 -11.34 -4.19 8.36
N PRO A 89 -10.49 -4.15 9.40
CA PRO A 89 -9.61 -5.26 9.73
C PRO A 89 -10.35 -6.59 9.97
N ASN A 90 -9.70 -7.72 9.63
CA ASN A 90 -10.33 -9.04 9.68
C ASN A 90 -10.80 -9.45 11.09
N ASP A 91 -10.08 -9.03 12.14
CA ASP A 91 -10.40 -9.30 13.55
C ASP A 91 -11.75 -8.68 14.00
N GLN A 92 -12.23 -7.64 13.31
CA GLN A 92 -13.52 -7.00 13.59
C GLN A 92 -14.70 -7.68 12.89
N LEU A 93 -14.45 -8.58 11.93
CA LEU A 93 -15.53 -9.21 11.14
C LEU A 93 -16.52 -9.96 12.02
N SER A 94 -16.04 -10.68 13.03
CA SER A 94 -16.91 -11.43 13.96
C SER A 94 -17.89 -10.51 14.67
N GLN A 95 -17.40 -9.41 15.25
CA GLN A 95 -18.23 -8.46 15.98
C GLN A 95 -19.23 -7.72 15.09
N ILE A 96 -18.80 -7.27 13.91
CA ILE A 96 -19.67 -6.59 12.93
C ILE A 96 -20.75 -7.55 12.40
N SER A 97 -20.42 -8.84 12.27
CA SER A 97 -21.35 -9.84 11.76
C SER A 97 -22.50 -10.15 12.73
N THR A 98 -22.25 -10.10 14.04
CA THR A 98 -23.19 -10.51 15.09
C THR A 98 -23.91 -9.33 15.75
N ASP A 99 -23.28 -8.15 15.83
CA ASP A 99 -23.85 -6.95 16.44
C ASP A 99 -24.06 -5.84 15.41
N TYR A 100 -25.31 -5.63 15.01
CA TYR A 100 -25.67 -4.57 14.08
C TYR A 100 -25.48 -3.16 14.67
N ASN A 101 -25.60 -2.98 15.99
CA ASN A 101 -25.33 -1.68 16.62
C ASN A 101 -23.84 -1.35 16.57
N TYR A 102 -22.97 -2.36 16.71
CA TYR A 102 -21.54 -2.18 16.48
C TYR A 102 -21.26 -1.75 15.03
N ALA A 103 -21.88 -2.38 14.04
CA ALA A 103 -21.74 -1.99 12.63
C ALA A 103 -22.15 -0.53 12.37
N LYS A 104 -23.29 -0.08 12.92
CA LYS A 104 -23.73 1.33 12.85
C LYS A 104 -22.72 2.28 13.50
N LYS A 105 -22.20 1.93 14.68
CA LYS A 105 -21.19 2.75 15.38
C LYS A 105 -19.89 2.82 14.57
N TRP A 106 -19.48 1.72 13.95
CA TRP A 106 -18.31 1.69 13.08
C TRP A 106 -18.49 2.65 11.90
N ILE A 107 -19.63 2.57 11.19
CA ILE A 107 -19.95 3.51 10.09
C ILE A 107 -19.98 4.95 10.58
N SER A 108 -20.63 5.24 11.71
CA SER A 108 -20.70 6.59 12.28
C SER A 108 -19.30 7.16 12.54
N ASN A 109 -18.45 6.39 13.22
CA ASN A 109 -17.13 6.85 13.67
C ASN A 109 -16.11 6.95 12.55
N ASN A 110 -16.15 6.02 11.59
CA ASN A 110 -15.07 5.81 10.62
C ASN A 110 -15.44 6.24 9.21
N ILE A 111 -16.73 6.40 8.89
CA ILE A 111 -17.20 6.79 7.55
C ILE A 111 -17.96 8.11 7.63
N THR A 112 -19.08 8.17 8.33
CA THR A 112 -19.97 9.34 8.38
C THR A 112 -19.25 10.58 8.87
N ARG A 113 -18.55 10.50 10.01
CA ARG A 113 -17.74 11.60 10.56
C ARG A 113 -16.73 12.15 9.55
N TYR A 114 -15.94 11.29 8.91
CA TYR A 114 -14.91 11.74 7.97
C TYR A 114 -15.48 12.23 6.64
N TYR A 115 -16.58 11.64 6.19
CA TYR A 115 -17.27 12.07 4.98
C TYR A 115 -17.88 13.47 5.15
N TYR A 116 -18.62 13.71 6.24
CA TYR A 116 -19.32 14.98 6.45
C TYR A 116 -18.44 16.06 7.07
N ASP A 117 -17.66 15.76 8.11
CA ASP A 117 -16.94 16.78 8.89
C ASP A 117 -15.58 17.09 8.26
N HIS A 118 -14.87 16.05 7.82
CA HIS A 118 -13.51 16.18 7.27
C HIS A 118 -13.49 16.25 5.73
N LYS A 119 -14.63 16.02 5.06
CA LYS A 119 -14.74 16.00 3.59
C LYS A 119 -13.79 14.99 2.92
N VAL A 120 -13.58 13.83 3.54
CA VAL A 120 -12.84 12.72 2.92
C VAL A 120 -13.69 12.10 1.81
N LYS A 121 -13.12 11.93 0.61
CA LYS A 121 -13.83 11.37 -0.56
C LYS A 121 -13.87 9.85 -0.50
N ILE A 122 -14.68 9.30 0.40
CA ILE A 122 -14.83 7.85 0.55
C ILE A 122 -15.70 7.29 -0.59
N ARG A 123 -15.28 6.18 -1.19
CA ARG A 123 -16.02 5.48 -2.27
C ARG A 123 -16.41 4.06 -1.89
N TYR A 124 -15.58 3.38 -1.12
CA TYR A 124 -15.76 1.98 -0.78
C TYR A 124 -15.42 1.72 0.69
N VAL A 125 -16.18 0.82 1.31
CA VAL A 125 -15.80 0.17 2.57
C VAL A 125 -15.39 -1.26 2.26
N ALA A 126 -14.11 -1.59 2.47
CA ALA A 126 -13.57 -2.92 2.28
C ALA A 126 -13.78 -3.76 3.56
N VAL A 127 -14.74 -4.68 3.55
CA VAL A 127 -15.11 -5.50 4.70
C VAL A 127 -14.18 -6.71 4.80
N GLY A 128 -13.10 -6.55 5.56
CA GLY A 128 -11.99 -7.51 5.62
C GLY A 128 -10.95 -7.31 4.52
N ASN A 129 -9.86 -8.07 4.58
CA ASN A 129 -8.88 -8.22 3.53
C ASN A 129 -8.53 -9.70 3.36
N GLU A 130 -8.90 -10.27 2.22
CA GLU A 130 -8.68 -11.67 1.87
C GLU A 130 -9.17 -12.69 2.94
N PRO A 131 -10.41 -12.56 3.46
CA PRO A 131 -10.87 -13.35 4.60
C PRO A 131 -10.96 -14.87 4.33
N PHE A 132 -10.89 -15.28 3.07
CA PHE A 132 -10.94 -16.68 2.65
C PHE A 132 -9.59 -17.26 2.23
N LEU A 133 -8.47 -16.60 2.55
CA LEU A 133 -7.15 -17.21 2.38
C LEU A 133 -7.12 -18.58 3.06
N LYS A 134 -6.57 -19.58 2.38
CA LYS A 134 -6.43 -20.93 2.95
C LYS A 134 -5.65 -20.94 4.27
N SER A 135 -4.68 -20.03 4.44
CA SER A 135 -3.88 -19.89 5.66
C SER A 135 -4.71 -19.50 6.90
N TYR A 136 -5.88 -18.88 6.74
CA TYR A 136 -6.78 -18.57 7.85
C TYR A 136 -7.61 -19.76 8.31
N ASN A 137 -7.49 -20.93 7.67
CA ASN A 137 -8.18 -22.16 8.06
C ASN A 137 -9.67 -21.93 8.39
N ASN A 138 -10.38 -21.27 7.47
CA ASN A 138 -11.81 -20.98 7.54
C ASN A 138 -12.28 -20.03 8.67
N LEU A 139 -11.37 -19.36 9.38
CA LEU A 139 -11.67 -18.49 10.54
C LEU A 139 -12.77 -17.45 10.26
N TYR A 140 -12.79 -16.86 9.06
CA TYR A 140 -13.73 -15.78 8.73
C TYR A 140 -14.90 -16.21 7.83
N ILE A 141 -15.09 -17.52 7.57
CA ILE A 141 -16.13 -17.99 6.63
C ILE A 141 -17.53 -17.55 7.06
N ASN A 142 -17.83 -17.67 8.35
CA ASN A 142 -19.18 -17.43 8.87
C ASN A 142 -19.46 -15.95 9.16
N SER A 143 -18.41 -15.13 9.34
CA SER A 143 -18.55 -13.71 9.70
C SER A 143 -18.55 -12.77 8.49
N THR A 144 -17.85 -13.12 7.41
CA THR A 144 -17.62 -12.22 6.27
C THR A 144 -18.92 -11.74 5.61
N PHE A 145 -19.80 -12.65 5.19
CA PHE A 145 -21.03 -12.25 4.47
C PHE A 145 -22.03 -11.51 5.36
N PRO A 146 -22.32 -11.92 6.61
CA PRO A 146 -23.17 -11.11 7.48
C PRO A 146 -22.56 -9.74 7.79
N ALA A 147 -21.23 -9.64 7.99
CA ALA A 147 -20.57 -8.36 8.17
C ALA A 147 -20.73 -7.44 6.95
N LEU A 148 -20.54 -7.97 5.74
CA LEU A 148 -20.77 -7.24 4.48
C LEU A 148 -22.18 -6.64 4.41
N ARG A 149 -23.21 -7.45 4.74
CA ARG A 149 -24.60 -7.00 4.75
C ARG A 149 -24.85 -5.93 5.81
N ASN A 150 -24.32 -6.12 7.03
CA ASN A 150 -24.51 -5.16 8.12
C ASN A 150 -23.87 -3.80 7.79
N ILE A 151 -22.69 -3.80 7.18
CA ILE A 151 -22.00 -2.57 6.77
C ILE A 151 -22.75 -1.85 5.65
N GLN A 152 -23.19 -2.56 4.60
CA GLN A 152 -23.98 -1.93 3.54
C GLN A 152 -25.30 -1.36 4.09
N LYS A 153 -26.00 -2.12 4.94
CA LYS A 153 -27.24 -1.66 5.57
C LYS A 153 -27.02 -0.41 6.43
N ALA A 154 -25.94 -0.37 7.22
CA ALA A 154 -25.59 0.80 8.01
C ALA A 154 -25.21 2.02 7.16
N LEU A 155 -24.58 1.82 5.99
CA LEU A 155 -24.36 2.89 5.00
C LEU A 155 -25.68 3.41 4.40
N ASP A 156 -26.62 2.51 4.10
CA ASP A 156 -27.94 2.88 3.58
C ASP A 156 -28.72 3.71 4.62
N GLU A 157 -28.77 3.27 5.88
CA GLU A 157 -29.41 4.00 6.99
C GLU A 157 -28.73 5.34 7.30
N ALA A 158 -27.43 5.48 7.04
CA ALA A 158 -26.70 6.74 7.15
C ALA A 158 -26.89 7.68 5.94
N GLY A 159 -27.69 7.29 4.94
CA GLY A 159 -27.92 8.07 3.72
C GLY A 159 -26.74 8.07 2.74
N LEU A 160 -25.74 7.22 2.95
CA LEU A 160 -24.50 7.15 2.14
C LEU A 160 -24.47 5.97 1.17
N GLY A 161 -25.40 5.02 1.29
CA GLY A 161 -25.42 3.78 0.52
C GLY A 161 -25.50 3.92 -1.00
N THR A 162 -25.92 5.08 -1.53
CA THR A 162 -25.93 5.37 -2.97
C THR A 162 -24.56 5.83 -3.50
N VAL A 163 -23.71 6.38 -2.63
CA VAL A 163 -22.41 6.98 -2.98
C VAL A 163 -21.21 6.18 -2.46
N ILE A 164 -21.39 5.41 -1.39
CA ILE A 164 -20.39 4.53 -0.80
C ILE A 164 -20.93 3.10 -0.80
N LYS A 165 -20.15 2.16 -1.33
CA LYS A 165 -20.52 0.74 -1.38
C LYS A 165 -19.62 -0.12 -0.50
N ALA A 166 -20.20 -1.07 0.20
CA ALA A 166 -19.45 -2.11 0.90
C ALA A 166 -19.03 -3.20 -0.08
N THR A 167 -17.78 -3.66 0.01
CA THR A 167 -17.23 -4.75 -0.80
C THR A 167 -16.34 -5.66 0.06
N VAL A 168 -15.81 -6.74 -0.50
CA VAL A 168 -14.84 -7.62 0.15
C VAL A 168 -13.65 -7.75 -0.81
N PRO A 169 -12.46 -7.22 -0.46
CA PRO A 169 -11.21 -7.55 -1.13
C PRO A 169 -10.89 -9.04 -0.96
N LEU A 170 -10.71 -9.73 -2.08
CA LEU A 170 -10.52 -11.17 -2.13
C LEU A 170 -9.21 -11.50 -2.85
N ASN A 171 -8.42 -12.40 -2.28
CA ASN A 171 -7.26 -12.94 -2.98
C ASN A 171 -7.73 -13.72 -4.22
N ALA A 172 -6.92 -13.76 -5.27
CA ALA A 172 -7.15 -14.61 -6.42
C ALA A 172 -7.20 -16.12 -6.09
N ASP A 173 -6.82 -16.52 -4.86
CA ASP A 173 -6.97 -17.89 -4.37
C ASP A 173 -8.43 -18.35 -4.20
N VAL A 174 -9.42 -17.45 -4.22
CA VAL A 174 -10.84 -17.82 -4.01
C VAL A 174 -11.47 -18.52 -5.22
N TYR A 175 -10.77 -18.55 -6.35
CA TYR A 175 -11.14 -19.31 -7.53
C TYR A 175 -9.95 -20.09 -8.06
N ASN A 176 -10.23 -21.18 -8.76
CA ASN A 176 -9.23 -21.99 -9.43
C ASN A 176 -9.82 -22.70 -10.64
N SER A 177 -8.92 -23.19 -11.50
CA SER A 177 -9.28 -24.18 -12.50
C SER A 177 -8.99 -25.59 -11.97
N PRO A 178 -9.75 -26.62 -12.41
CA PRO A 178 -9.44 -28.00 -12.10
C PRO A 178 -8.04 -28.40 -12.56
N ASN A 179 -7.34 -29.24 -11.78
CA ASN A 179 -5.96 -29.67 -12.09
C ASN A 179 -5.86 -30.41 -13.43
N ASN A 180 -6.90 -31.13 -13.85
CA ASN A 180 -6.96 -31.83 -15.13
C ASN A 180 -7.32 -30.91 -16.31
N ASN A 181 -7.69 -29.66 -16.06
CA ASN A 181 -7.98 -28.66 -17.08
C ASN A 181 -7.62 -27.23 -16.60
N PRO A 182 -6.32 -26.91 -16.45
CA PRO A 182 -5.84 -25.69 -15.80
C PRO A 182 -5.88 -24.48 -16.75
N VAL A 183 -7.06 -24.18 -17.30
CA VAL A 183 -7.29 -23.05 -18.23
C VAL A 183 -8.31 -22.06 -17.67
N PRO A 184 -8.23 -20.75 -18.01
CA PRO A 184 -9.13 -19.73 -17.46
C PRO A 184 -10.63 -20.03 -17.60
N SER A 185 -11.07 -20.58 -18.75
CA SER A 185 -12.49 -20.88 -19.00
C SER A 185 -13.05 -22.03 -18.17
N ALA A 186 -12.18 -22.81 -17.53
CA ALA A 186 -12.55 -23.82 -16.56
C ALA A 186 -12.69 -23.25 -15.13
N GLY A 187 -12.31 -21.99 -14.90
CA GLY A 187 -12.33 -21.35 -13.59
C GLY A 187 -13.68 -21.41 -12.88
N GLU A 188 -13.65 -21.69 -11.58
CA GLU A 188 -14.78 -21.66 -10.64
C GLU A 188 -14.32 -21.17 -9.28
N PHE A 189 -15.25 -20.66 -8.47
CA PHE A 189 -14.96 -20.46 -7.04
C PHE A 189 -14.65 -21.80 -6.38
N ARG A 190 -13.65 -21.81 -5.48
CA ARG A 190 -13.21 -23.05 -4.83
C ARG A 190 -14.37 -23.75 -4.14
N VAL A 191 -14.39 -25.08 -4.20
CA VAL A 191 -15.51 -25.91 -3.73
C VAL A 191 -15.85 -25.67 -2.25
N ASP A 192 -14.84 -25.47 -1.40
CA ASP A 192 -14.96 -25.24 0.04
C ASP A 192 -15.71 -23.94 0.39
N ILE A 193 -15.61 -22.90 -0.46
CA ILE A 193 -16.22 -21.58 -0.24
C ILE A 193 -17.24 -21.20 -1.32
N ARG A 194 -17.50 -22.06 -2.30
CA ARG A 194 -18.34 -21.74 -3.46
C ARG A 194 -19.72 -21.19 -3.08
N GLN A 195 -20.37 -21.80 -2.09
CA GLN A 195 -21.70 -21.38 -1.64
C GLN A 195 -21.69 -19.97 -1.03
N ILE A 196 -20.68 -19.64 -0.21
CA ILE A 196 -20.56 -18.31 0.39
C ILE A 196 -20.15 -17.27 -0.66
N MET A 197 -19.27 -17.65 -1.60
CA MET A 197 -18.89 -16.79 -2.72
C MET A 197 -20.08 -16.46 -3.61
N HIS A 198 -20.95 -17.43 -3.93
CA HIS A 198 -22.19 -17.16 -4.68
C HIS A 198 -23.06 -16.12 -3.95
N LYS A 199 -23.27 -16.27 -2.64
CA LYS A 199 -24.02 -15.29 -1.83
C LYS A 199 -23.39 -13.90 -1.89
N ILE A 200 -22.07 -13.80 -1.75
CA ILE A 200 -21.34 -12.53 -1.81
C ILE A 200 -21.49 -11.89 -3.18
N VAL A 201 -21.20 -12.60 -4.28
CA VAL A 201 -21.20 -11.98 -5.62
C VAL A 201 -22.60 -11.59 -6.09
N HIS A 202 -23.64 -12.35 -5.73
CA HIS A 202 -25.02 -11.94 -5.97
C HIS A 202 -25.40 -10.68 -5.17
N TYR A 203 -24.95 -10.58 -3.92
CA TYR A 203 -25.19 -9.41 -3.09
C TYR A 203 -24.45 -8.16 -3.59
N LEU A 204 -23.19 -8.31 -4.00
CA LEU A 204 -22.42 -7.22 -4.63
C LEU A 204 -23.11 -6.74 -5.91
N ASN A 205 -23.56 -7.67 -6.76
CA ASN A 205 -24.30 -7.35 -7.98
C ASN A 205 -25.62 -6.63 -7.69
N HIS A 206 -26.37 -7.08 -6.68
CA HIS A 206 -27.64 -6.47 -6.27
C HIS A 206 -27.46 -5.05 -5.72
N THR A 207 -26.40 -4.82 -4.93
CA THR A 207 -26.12 -3.52 -4.30
C THR A 207 -25.37 -2.55 -5.23
N GLY A 208 -24.90 -3.02 -6.38
CA GLY A 208 -24.07 -2.24 -7.31
C GLY A 208 -22.62 -2.07 -6.84
N ALA A 209 -22.18 -2.87 -5.86
CA ALA A 209 -20.80 -2.89 -5.39
C ALA A 209 -19.90 -3.69 -6.34
N PRO A 210 -18.62 -3.34 -6.49
CA PRO A 210 -17.67 -4.12 -7.28
C PRO A 210 -17.21 -5.38 -6.55
N PHE A 211 -16.79 -6.39 -7.30
CA PHE A 211 -15.86 -7.41 -6.83
C PHE A 211 -14.46 -6.82 -6.77
N VAL A 212 -13.81 -6.83 -5.60
CA VAL A 212 -12.43 -6.39 -5.46
C VAL A 212 -11.53 -7.62 -5.38
N VAL A 213 -10.59 -7.75 -6.32
CA VAL A 213 -9.67 -8.89 -6.40
C VAL A 213 -8.21 -8.45 -6.23
N ASN A 214 -7.43 -9.19 -5.46
CA ASN A 214 -6.00 -9.01 -5.32
C ASN A 214 -5.27 -10.03 -6.20
N ILE A 215 -4.46 -9.57 -7.16
CA ILE A 215 -3.79 -10.42 -8.15
C ILE A 215 -2.28 -10.15 -8.12
N TYR A 216 -1.52 -11.19 -7.78
CA TYR A 216 -0.07 -11.10 -7.63
C TYR A 216 0.67 -12.09 -8.54
N PRO A 217 1.05 -11.68 -9.77
CA PRO A 217 1.86 -12.50 -10.67
C PRO A 217 3.18 -12.99 -10.04
N PHE A 218 3.80 -12.18 -9.19
CA PHE A 218 5.00 -12.54 -8.41
C PHE A 218 4.82 -13.88 -7.65
N LEU A 219 3.67 -14.09 -7.01
CA LEU A 219 3.43 -15.30 -6.21
C LEU A 219 3.47 -16.58 -7.05
N SER A 220 3.20 -16.50 -8.36
CA SER A 220 3.32 -17.66 -9.25
C SER A 220 4.76 -18.16 -9.37
N LEU A 221 5.74 -17.25 -9.37
CA LEU A 221 7.17 -17.59 -9.36
C LEU A 221 7.64 -18.06 -7.99
N TYR A 222 7.12 -17.42 -6.93
CA TYR A 222 7.46 -17.78 -5.56
C TYR A 222 6.97 -19.20 -5.19
N GLN A 223 5.74 -19.53 -5.56
CA GLN A 223 5.10 -20.80 -5.20
C GLN A 223 5.48 -21.97 -6.12
N ASN A 224 5.94 -21.69 -7.34
CA ASN A 224 6.31 -22.72 -8.30
C ASN A 224 7.66 -22.39 -8.98
N PRO A 225 8.76 -23.09 -8.62
CA PRO A 225 10.08 -22.84 -9.19
C PRO A 225 10.18 -23.17 -10.70
N HIS A 226 9.21 -23.91 -11.26
CA HIS A 226 9.13 -24.26 -12.68
C HIS A 226 8.14 -23.38 -13.45
N PHE A 227 7.56 -22.36 -12.82
CA PHE A 227 6.64 -21.45 -13.48
C PHE A 227 7.36 -20.71 -14.63
N PRO A 228 6.77 -20.59 -15.84
CA PRO A 228 7.42 -19.90 -16.95
C PRO A 228 7.64 -18.43 -16.62
N ILE A 229 8.90 -18.03 -16.39
CA ILE A 229 9.24 -16.68 -15.92
C ILE A 229 8.64 -15.57 -16.78
N ASP A 230 8.71 -15.69 -18.10
CA ASP A 230 8.19 -14.67 -19.01
C ASP A 230 6.66 -14.53 -18.95
N PHE A 231 5.95 -15.60 -18.57
CA PHE A 231 4.49 -15.56 -18.40
C PHE A 231 4.07 -14.75 -17.16
N ALA A 232 4.99 -14.48 -16.22
CA ALA A 232 4.71 -13.58 -15.10
C ALA A 232 4.70 -12.09 -15.49
N PHE A 233 5.17 -11.75 -16.71
CA PHE A 233 5.31 -10.38 -17.21
C PHE A 233 4.49 -10.13 -18.48
N PHE A 234 4.50 -8.90 -19.00
CA PHE A 234 3.65 -8.46 -20.11
C PHE A 234 4.35 -8.39 -21.48
N ASN A 235 5.61 -8.79 -21.57
CA ASN A 235 6.39 -8.73 -22.82
C ASN A 235 6.13 -9.94 -23.75
N GLY A 236 5.16 -10.79 -23.41
CA GLY A 236 4.87 -12.04 -24.10
C GLY A 236 5.60 -13.24 -23.49
N THR A 237 5.20 -14.44 -23.94
CA THR A 237 5.78 -15.72 -23.50
C THR A 237 5.85 -16.69 -24.67
N ASN A 238 6.83 -17.58 -24.64
CA ASN A 238 6.94 -18.71 -25.56
C ASN A 238 6.04 -19.89 -25.15
N LYS A 239 5.43 -19.84 -23.96
CA LYS A 239 4.50 -20.86 -23.44
C LYS A 239 3.13 -20.24 -23.10
N PRO A 240 2.39 -19.72 -24.10
CA PRO A 240 1.08 -19.12 -23.86
C PRO A 240 0.05 -20.19 -23.48
N ILE A 241 -0.98 -19.80 -22.72
CA ILE A 241 -2.16 -20.63 -22.52
C ILE A 241 -3.13 -20.37 -23.67
N ILE A 242 -3.51 -21.41 -24.40
CA ILE A 242 -4.57 -21.36 -25.42
C ILE A 242 -5.83 -21.97 -24.84
N ASP A 243 -6.89 -21.19 -24.76
CA ASP A 243 -8.14 -21.58 -24.12
C ASP A 243 -9.34 -21.08 -24.94
N LYS A 244 -10.07 -22.01 -25.58
CA LYS A 244 -11.21 -21.73 -26.46
C LYS A 244 -10.90 -20.65 -27.52
N GLY A 245 -9.72 -20.77 -28.16
CA GLY A 245 -9.26 -19.82 -29.17
C GLY A 245 -8.73 -18.49 -28.63
N VAL A 246 -8.74 -18.27 -27.31
CA VAL A 246 -8.11 -17.12 -26.66
C VAL A 246 -6.68 -17.47 -26.29
N LYS A 247 -5.74 -16.61 -26.68
CA LYS A 247 -4.32 -16.72 -26.35
C LYS A 247 -3.99 -15.80 -25.17
N TYR A 248 -3.65 -16.38 -24.03
CA TYR A 248 -3.13 -15.65 -22.88
C TYR A 248 -1.60 -15.68 -22.91
N THR A 249 -0.99 -14.50 -22.92
CA THR A 249 0.47 -14.34 -22.98
C THR A 249 1.09 -13.91 -21.65
N ASN A 250 0.26 -13.62 -20.65
CA ASN A 250 0.68 -13.29 -19.29
C ASN A 250 -0.32 -13.85 -18.27
N VAL A 251 0.16 -14.13 -17.06
CA VAL A 251 -0.62 -14.74 -15.98
C VAL A 251 -1.65 -13.80 -15.39
N PHE A 252 -1.41 -12.48 -15.43
CA PHE A 252 -2.38 -11.49 -14.96
C PHE A 252 -3.69 -11.61 -15.75
N ASP A 253 -3.62 -11.60 -17.09
CA ASP A 253 -4.80 -11.73 -17.95
C ASP A 253 -5.48 -13.09 -17.80
N ALA A 254 -4.69 -14.17 -17.69
CA ALA A 254 -5.23 -15.51 -17.47
C ALA A 254 -5.96 -15.62 -16.13
N ASN A 255 -5.40 -15.05 -15.06
CA ASN A 255 -5.97 -15.07 -13.72
C ASN A 255 -7.23 -14.19 -13.65
N PHE A 256 -7.18 -12.97 -14.20
CA PHE A 256 -8.34 -12.07 -14.24
C PHE A 256 -9.49 -12.68 -15.05
N ASP A 257 -9.23 -13.28 -16.22
CA ASP A 257 -10.28 -13.91 -17.00
C ASP A 257 -10.80 -15.21 -16.37
N MET A 258 -10.01 -15.88 -15.53
CA MET A 258 -10.49 -16.98 -14.70
C MET A 258 -11.56 -16.51 -13.71
N LEU A 259 -11.38 -15.33 -13.09
CA LEU A 259 -12.42 -14.69 -12.28
C LEU A 259 -13.65 -14.35 -13.13
N VAL A 260 -13.47 -13.78 -14.33
CA VAL A 260 -14.59 -13.45 -15.24
C VAL A 260 -15.43 -14.69 -15.55
N TRP A 261 -14.78 -15.83 -15.82
CA TRP A 261 -15.47 -17.10 -16.03
C TRP A 261 -16.16 -17.63 -14.77
N SER A 262 -15.51 -17.50 -13.61
CA SER A 262 -16.09 -17.89 -12.32
C SER A 262 -17.37 -17.09 -12.01
N LEU A 263 -17.34 -15.78 -12.24
CA LEU A 263 -18.51 -14.89 -12.09
C LEU A 263 -19.62 -15.21 -13.09
N LYS A 264 -19.27 -15.55 -14.33
CA LYS A 264 -20.23 -16.00 -15.35
C LYS A 264 -20.95 -17.28 -14.91
N LYS A 265 -20.21 -18.27 -14.41
CA LYS A 265 -20.79 -19.53 -13.89
C LYS A 265 -21.62 -19.32 -12.62
N ALA A 266 -21.26 -18.33 -11.80
CA ALA A 266 -22.06 -17.90 -10.65
C ALA A 266 -23.28 -17.04 -11.03
N GLY A 267 -23.56 -16.81 -12.32
CA GLY A 267 -24.75 -16.10 -12.77
C GLY A 267 -24.69 -14.57 -12.68
N VAL A 268 -23.49 -13.99 -12.45
CA VAL A 268 -23.27 -12.52 -12.39
C VAL A 268 -22.19 -12.06 -13.39
N PRO A 269 -22.36 -12.34 -14.70
CA PRO A 269 -21.32 -12.13 -15.71
C PRO A 269 -20.97 -10.65 -15.94
N ASN A 270 -21.73 -9.70 -15.40
CA ASN A 270 -21.53 -8.26 -15.59
C ASN A 270 -21.08 -7.54 -14.32
N LEU A 271 -20.81 -8.27 -13.23
CA LEU A 271 -20.32 -7.67 -11.99
C LEU A 271 -19.03 -6.88 -12.27
N LYS A 272 -19.01 -5.61 -11.84
CA LYS A 272 -17.82 -4.74 -11.95
C LYS A 272 -16.68 -5.37 -11.16
N ILE A 273 -15.48 -5.38 -11.74
CA ILE A 273 -14.25 -5.85 -11.08
C ILE A 273 -13.33 -4.65 -10.87
N ILE A 274 -12.72 -4.59 -9.69
CA ILE A 274 -11.61 -3.69 -9.34
C ILE A 274 -10.44 -4.59 -8.93
N VAL A 275 -9.23 -4.29 -9.40
CA VAL A 275 -8.02 -4.93 -8.89
C VAL A 275 -7.59 -4.16 -7.64
N GLY A 276 -7.87 -4.72 -6.46
CA GLY A 276 -7.62 -4.07 -5.17
C GLY A 276 -6.15 -4.04 -4.76
N GLU A 277 -5.37 -5.00 -5.25
CA GLU A 277 -3.93 -5.08 -5.03
C GLU A 277 -3.26 -5.78 -6.22
N VAL A 278 -2.17 -5.18 -6.69
CA VAL A 278 -1.29 -5.74 -7.71
C VAL A 278 0.08 -5.09 -7.59
N GLY A 279 1.15 -5.88 -7.61
CA GLY A 279 2.49 -5.33 -7.45
C GLY A 279 3.58 -6.36 -7.64
N TRP A 280 4.81 -5.93 -7.37
CA TRP A 280 6.00 -6.76 -7.39
C TRP A 280 6.99 -6.29 -6.32
N PRO A 281 7.43 -7.16 -5.39
CA PRO A 281 8.34 -6.77 -4.32
C PRO A 281 9.78 -6.62 -4.83
N THR A 282 10.59 -5.82 -4.16
CA THR A 282 11.94 -5.47 -4.64
C THR A 282 13.08 -6.11 -3.86
N ASP A 283 12.78 -6.87 -2.81
CA ASP A 283 13.76 -7.61 -2.01
C ASP A 283 13.06 -8.77 -1.26
N GLY A 284 13.82 -9.63 -0.59
CA GLY A 284 13.28 -10.72 0.24
C GLY A 284 13.00 -12.04 -0.48
N ASP A 285 13.32 -12.15 -1.78
CA ASP A 285 13.27 -13.36 -2.59
C ASP A 285 14.13 -13.18 -3.85
N LYS A 286 14.62 -14.29 -4.46
CA LYS A 286 15.41 -14.25 -5.70
C LYS A 286 14.72 -13.51 -6.87
N ASN A 287 13.39 -13.55 -6.93
CA ASN A 287 12.60 -12.87 -7.95
C ASN A 287 12.08 -11.51 -7.49
N ALA A 288 12.20 -11.20 -6.20
CA ALA A 288 11.87 -9.90 -5.63
C ALA A 288 13.09 -8.99 -5.72
N ASN A 289 13.21 -8.26 -6.83
CA ASN A 289 14.34 -7.38 -7.09
C ASN A 289 13.89 -6.20 -7.97
N ILE A 290 14.68 -5.12 -7.95
CA ILE A 290 14.39 -3.89 -8.70
C ILE A 290 14.22 -4.16 -10.21
N GLN A 291 15.02 -5.05 -10.79
CA GLN A 291 14.96 -5.38 -12.21
C GLN A 291 13.61 -5.98 -12.60
N ASN A 292 13.14 -6.98 -11.85
CA ASN A 292 11.85 -7.62 -12.09
C ASN A 292 10.68 -6.68 -11.75
N ALA A 293 10.78 -5.89 -10.68
CA ALA A 293 9.76 -4.91 -10.35
C ALA A 293 9.57 -3.90 -11.49
N ARG A 294 10.65 -3.33 -12.03
CA ARG A 294 10.59 -2.45 -13.21
C ARG A 294 9.97 -3.16 -14.41
N ARG A 295 10.46 -4.35 -14.76
CA ARG A 295 9.92 -5.17 -15.86
C ARG A 295 8.41 -5.39 -15.73
N PHE A 296 7.93 -5.64 -14.51
CA PHE A 296 6.51 -5.79 -14.21
C PHE A 296 5.72 -4.50 -14.40
N TYR A 297 6.12 -3.42 -13.71
CA TYR A 297 5.40 -2.15 -13.74
C TYR A 297 5.43 -1.50 -15.14
N ASP A 298 6.53 -1.58 -15.87
CA ASP A 298 6.64 -1.10 -17.25
C ASP A 298 5.56 -1.72 -18.15
N GLY A 299 5.42 -3.05 -18.07
CA GLY A 299 4.44 -3.80 -18.83
C GLY A 299 3.00 -3.54 -18.38
N PHE A 300 2.78 -3.54 -17.06
CA PHE A 300 1.47 -3.37 -16.47
C PHE A 300 0.93 -1.95 -16.72
N LEU A 301 1.73 -0.91 -16.46
CA LEU A 301 1.31 0.48 -16.59
C LEU A 301 1.05 0.86 -18.05
N ARG A 302 1.82 0.33 -19.01
CA ARG A 302 1.48 0.46 -20.45
C ARG A 302 0.11 -0.14 -20.78
N LYS A 303 -0.21 -1.31 -20.23
CA LYS A 303 -1.52 -1.95 -20.40
C LYS A 303 -2.66 -1.09 -19.83
N ILE A 304 -2.47 -0.51 -18.64
CA ILE A 304 -3.45 0.38 -18.01
C ILE A 304 -3.63 1.65 -18.83
N ALA A 305 -2.55 2.30 -19.24
CA ALA A 305 -2.56 3.52 -20.04
C ALA A 305 -3.28 3.34 -21.38
N ASN A 306 -3.03 2.21 -22.06
CA ASN A 306 -3.65 1.86 -23.33
C ASN A 306 -5.08 1.34 -23.20
N LYS A 307 -5.62 1.22 -21.97
CA LYS A 307 -6.96 0.68 -21.70
C LYS A 307 -7.19 -0.67 -22.40
N THR A 308 -6.15 -1.50 -22.43
CA THR A 308 -6.20 -2.78 -23.17
C THR A 308 -7.22 -3.74 -22.56
N GLY A 309 -7.34 -3.73 -21.22
CA GLY A 309 -8.17 -4.71 -20.50
C GLY A 309 -7.66 -6.13 -20.70
N THR A 310 -8.51 -7.13 -20.49
CA THR A 310 -8.18 -8.54 -20.73
C THR A 310 -8.95 -9.07 -21.95
N PRO A 311 -8.60 -10.25 -22.50
CA PRO A 311 -9.35 -10.83 -23.61
C PRO A 311 -10.87 -10.98 -23.38
N LYS A 312 -11.33 -11.24 -22.15
CA LYS A 312 -12.77 -11.32 -21.82
C LYS A 312 -13.37 -10.01 -21.28
N ARG A 313 -12.54 -9.06 -20.85
CA ARG A 313 -12.97 -7.72 -20.41
C ARG A 313 -12.05 -6.66 -21.04
N PRO A 314 -12.18 -6.40 -22.35
CA PRO A 314 -11.40 -5.37 -23.00
C PRO A 314 -11.81 -3.99 -22.47
N GLY A 315 -10.86 -3.05 -22.45
CA GLY A 315 -11.10 -1.67 -22.00
C GLY A 315 -10.37 -1.31 -20.70
N GLY A 316 -10.73 -0.15 -20.16
CA GLY A 316 -10.09 0.38 -18.97
C GLY A 316 -10.36 -0.46 -17.70
N MET A 317 -9.36 -0.57 -16.83
CA MET A 317 -9.46 -1.31 -15.55
C MET A 317 -9.13 -0.38 -14.39
N GLU A 318 -9.92 -0.43 -13.32
CA GLU A 318 -9.60 0.26 -12.07
C GLU A 318 -8.70 -0.63 -11.21
N VAL A 319 -7.52 -0.13 -10.84
CA VAL A 319 -6.45 -0.92 -10.22
C VAL A 319 -5.77 -0.14 -9.10
N TYR A 320 -5.33 -0.83 -8.06
CA TYR A 320 -4.58 -0.26 -6.94
C TYR A 320 -3.23 -0.99 -6.83
N LEU A 321 -2.13 -0.24 -7.03
CA LEU A 321 -0.78 -0.79 -6.89
C LEU A 321 -0.50 -1.14 -5.43
N PHE A 322 0.19 -2.25 -5.17
CA PHE A 322 0.58 -2.68 -3.84
C PHE A 322 2.10 -2.71 -3.72
N GLY A 323 2.74 -1.97 -2.80
CA GLY A 323 2.24 -0.96 -1.83
C GLY A 323 2.90 0.41 -2.04
N LEU A 324 2.46 1.45 -1.33
CA LEU A 324 3.07 2.78 -1.47
C LEU A 324 4.49 2.81 -0.90
N ILE A 325 4.66 2.45 0.37
CA ILE A 325 5.95 2.44 1.08
C ILE A 325 6.28 1.01 1.54
N ASP A 326 7.56 0.74 1.79
CA ASP A 326 7.98 -0.48 2.48
C ASP A 326 7.52 -0.45 3.96
N GLU A 327 7.08 -1.59 4.47
CA GLU A 327 6.38 -1.71 5.75
C GLU A 327 7.08 -2.72 6.68
N ASN A 328 8.04 -2.23 7.46
CA ASN A 328 8.95 -3.06 8.27
C ASN A 328 8.30 -3.79 9.47
N GLN A 329 7.02 -3.53 9.77
CA GLN A 329 6.27 -4.27 10.79
C GLN A 329 5.28 -5.29 10.21
N LYS A 330 5.20 -5.44 8.87
CA LYS A 330 4.38 -6.50 8.28
C LYS A 330 4.85 -7.88 8.75
N SER A 331 3.88 -8.78 8.88
CA SER A 331 4.17 -10.19 9.12
C SER A 331 4.93 -10.78 7.93
N ILE A 332 5.99 -11.53 8.23
CA ILE A 332 6.80 -12.24 7.22
C ILE A 332 6.39 -13.71 7.11
N LEU A 333 5.29 -14.14 7.74
CA LEU A 333 4.80 -15.51 7.64
C LEU A 333 4.59 -15.98 6.18
N PRO A 334 4.11 -15.12 5.24
CA PRO A 334 4.05 -15.48 3.83
C PRO A 334 5.43 -15.55 3.14
N GLY A 335 6.42 -14.83 3.66
CA GLY A 335 7.78 -14.76 3.14
C GLY A 335 8.46 -13.43 3.44
N ASN A 336 9.79 -13.38 3.34
CA ASN A 336 10.60 -12.18 3.60
C ASN A 336 10.27 -11.00 2.66
N PHE A 337 9.74 -11.29 1.47
CA PHE A 337 9.34 -10.27 0.50
C PHE A 337 8.20 -9.36 0.98
N GLU A 338 7.43 -9.78 2.01
CA GLU A 338 6.26 -9.05 2.50
C GLU A 338 6.56 -7.61 2.96
N ARG A 339 7.79 -7.32 3.37
CA ARG A 339 8.17 -5.97 3.83
C ARG A 339 8.64 -5.06 2.69
N ASN A 340 8.70 -5.57 1.45
CA ASN A 340 9.43 -4.97 0.33
C ASN A 340 8.55 -4.66 -0.90
N TRP A 341 7.24 -4.52 -0.71
CA TRP A 341 6.27 -4.21 -1.78
C TRP A 341 6.23 -2.74 -2.19
N GLY A 342 6.85 -1.84 -1.41
CA GLY A 342 6.77 -0.40 -1.60
C GLY A 342 7.32 0.05 -2.96
N LEU A 343 6.62 1.01 -3.58
CA LEU A 343 7.18 1.82 -4.68
C LEU A 343 8.26 2.78 -4.14
N PHE A 344 8.11 3.17 -2.88
CA PHE A 344 9.04 3.98 -2.11
C PHE A 344 9.61 3.18 -0.93
N THR A 345 10.80 3.56 -0.47
CA THR A 345 11.40 3.07 0.78
C THR A 345 10.57 3.50 1.99
N TYR A 346 10.92 2.98 3.18
CA TYR A 346 10.26 3.34 4.45
C TYR A 346 10.25 4.85 4.75
N ASP A 347 11.24 5.60 4.23
CA ASP A 347 11.36 7.06 4.37
C ASP A 347 10.81 7.84 3.15
N GLY A 348 10.14 7.14 2.23
CA GLY A 348 9.43 7.76 1.10
C GLY A 348 10.34 8.15 -0.08
N ARG A 349 11.55 7.59 -0.19
CA ARG A 349 12.41 7.77 -1.38
C ARG A 349 12.01 6.78 -2.48
N PRO A 350 11.96 7.20 -3.76
CA PRO A 350 11.56 6.31 -4.84
C PRO A 350 12.63 5.24 -5.08
N LYS A 351 12.23 3.97 -5.16
CA LYS A 351 13.18 2.85 -5.27
C LYS A 351 13.73 2.65 -6.68
N PHE A 352 12.96 3.05 -7.69
CA PHE A 352 13.33 2.92 -9.10
C PHE A 352 12.56 3.92 -9.98
N ALA A 353 13.10 4.17 -11.18
CA ALA A 353 12.39 4.95 -12.19
C ALA A 353 11.19 4.17 -12.73
N MET A 354 10.05 4.86 -12.88
CA MET A 354 8.77 4.28 -13.26
C MET A 354 7.90 5.33 -13.95
N ASP A 355 7.15 4.92 -14.97
CA ASP A 355 6.18 5.78 -15.64
C ASP A 355 4.73 5.43 -15.28
N LEU A 356 4.17 6.11 -14.27
CA LEU A 356 2.75 5.96 -13.88
C LEU A 356 1.76 6.31 -15.01
N THR A 357 2.19 7.08 -16.01
CA THR A 357 1.35 7.40 -17.17
C THR A 357 1.32 6.29 -18.21
N GLY A 358 2.28 5.35 -18.15
CA GLY A 358 2.43 4.26 -19.11
C GLY A 358 2.72 4.71 -20.55
N THR A 359 3.26 5.91 -20.75
CA THR A 359 3.56 6.50 -22.06
C THR A 359 5.01 6.28 -22.52
N GLY A 360 5.83 5.61 -21.72
CA GLY A 360 7.22 5.26 -22.02
C GLY A 360 8.26 6.27 -21.53
N LYS A 361 7.91 7.13 -20.56
CA LYS A 361 8.80 8.12 -19.96
C LYS A 361 9.19 7.74 -18.53
N ASP A 362 10.16 6.84 -18.42
CA ASP A 362 10.71 6.42 -17.13
C ASP A 362 11.38 7.60 -16.42
N GLN A 363 10.91 7.92 -15.22
CA GLN A 363 11.51 8.90 -14.34
C GLN A 363 11.32 8.48 -12.88
N TYR A 364 12.15 8.99 -11.98
CA TYR A 364 11.91 8.79 -10.56
C TYR A 364 10.64 9.52 -10.14
N LEU A 365 9.81 8.84 -9.34
CA LEU A 365 8.65 9.44 -8.71
C LEU A 365 9.08 10.54 -7.73
N VAL A 366 8.20 11.50 -7.47
CA VAL A 366 8.45 12.54 -6.47
C VAL A 366 8.39 11.90 -5.08
N GLY A 367 9.54 11.81 -4.42
CA GLY A 367 9.66 11.28 -3.06
C GLY A 367 9.11 12.20 -1.98
N ALA A 368 9.10 11.70 -0.75
CA ALA A 368 8.72 12.47 0.43
C ALA A 368 9.61 13.71 0.62
N LYS A 369 9.01 14.80 1.09
CA LYS A 369 9.72 16.05 1.43
C LYS A 369 9.52 16.35 2.91
N GLY A 370 10.58 16.83 3.56
CA GLY A 370 10.53 17.17 4.99
C GLY A 370 10.51 15.97 5.93
N VAL A 371 10.97 14.81 5.48
CA VAL A 371 11.21 13.64 6.35
C VAL A 371 12.55 13.87 7.06
N GLU A 372 12.52 13.91 8.38
CA GLU A 372 13.71 14.07 9.21
C GLU A 372 14.26 12.69 9.62
N HIS A 373 15.57 12.51 9.52
CA HIS A 373 16.27 11.30 9.91
C HIS A 373 16.85 11.44 11.32
N LEU A 374 16.98 10.33 12.02
CA LEU A 374 17.84 10.23 13.20
C LEU A 374 19.31 10.52 12.82
N PRO A 375 20.20 10.77 13.80
CA PRO A 375 21.63 10.99 13.52
C PRO A 375 22.25 9.89 12.64
N ALA A 376 23.25 10.26 11.84
CA ALA A 376 23.98 9.34 10.97
C ALA A 376 24.94 8.47 11.79
N GLN A 377 24.38 7.53 12.54
CA GLN A 377 25.07 6.60 13.41
C GLN A 377 24.50 5.20 13.23
N TRP A 378 25.35 4.19 13.36
CA TRP A 378 25.01 2.78 13.18
C TRP A 378 25.51 1.95 14.34
N CYS A 379 24.78 0.86 14.65
CA CYS A 379 25.24 -0.15 15.59
C CYS A 379 25.87 -1.32 14.83
N VAL A 380 27.17 -1.54 15.01
CA VAL A 380 27.92 -2.58 14.29
C VAL A 380 28.54 -3.58 15.26
N SER A 381 28.77 -4.80 14.79
CA SER A 381 29.45 -5.84 15.56
C SER A 381 30.93 -5.48 15.74
N LYS A 382 31.46 -5.69 16.95
CA LYS A 382 32.91 -5.63 17.21
C LYS A 382 33.63 -6.80 16.53
N LYS A 383 34.93 -6.66 16.25
CA LYS A 383 35.73 -7.71 15.63
C LYS A 383 35.88 -8.93 16.55
N GLU A 384 36.07 -8.68 17.84
CA GLU A 384 36.24 -9.70 18.88
C GLU A 384 34.96 -10.50 19.13
N ALA A 385 33.80 -10.06 18.61
CA ALA A 385 32.53 -10.78 18.72
C ALA A 385 32.57 -12.13 17.98
N GLU A 386 33.43 -12.30 16.97
CA GLU A 386 33.58 -13.55 16.23
C GLU A 386 34.05 -14.70 17.12
N GLU A 387 34.86 -14.42 18.13
CA GLU A 387 35.34 -15.40 19.12
C GLU A 387 34.22 -15.86 20.06
N ARG A 388 33.13 -15.08 20.17
CA ARG A 388 31.96 -15.36 21.02
C ARG A 388 30.77 -15.85 20.19
N TYR A 389 31.04 -16.80 19.28
CA TYR A 389 30.10 -17.26 18.24
C TYR A 389 28.68 -17.56 18.74
N TYR A 390 28.51 -18.31 19.84
CA TYR A 390 27.18 -18.65 20.36
C TYR A 390 26.40 -17.43 20.85
N GLU A 391 27.06 -16.49 21.52
CA GLU A 391 26.45 -15.24 21.99
C GLU A 391 26.10 -14.32 20.82
N LEU A 392 26.97 -14.28 19.80
CA LEU A 392 26.74 -13.55 18.56
C LEU A 392 25.51 -14.09 17.82
N SER A 393 25.43 -15.40 17.61
CA SER A 393 24.29 -16.04 16.95
C SER A 393 22.97 -15.79 17.70
N ASN A 394 22.97 -15.91 19.03
CA ASN A 394 21.79 -15.61 19.84
C ASN A 394 21.38 -14.14 19.75
N SER A 395 22.35 -13.23 19.74
CA SER A 395 22.10 -11.79 19.63
C SER A 395 21.54 -11.40 18.26
N ILE A 396 22.05 -12.01 17.18
CA ILE A 396 21.48 -11.87 15.82
C ILE A 396 20.02 -12.33 15.81
N ASN A 397 19.76 -13.53 16.31
CA ASN A 397 18.42 -14.11 16.34
C ASN A 397 17.45 -13.24 17.14
N TYR A 398 17.88 -12.76 18.31
CA TYR A 398 17.08 -11.84 19.13
C TYR A 398 16.77 -10.54 18.38
N ALA A 399 17.77 -9.88 17.80
CA ALA A 399 17.57 -8.66 17.04
C ALA A 399 16.59 -8.87 15.88
N CYS A 400 16.74 -9.95 15.13
CA CYS A 400 15.90 -10.26 13.97
C CYS A 400 14.48 -10.75 14.32
N GLN A 401 14.26 -11.29 15.51
CA GLN A 401 12.91 -11.58 16.01
C GLN A 401 12.15 -10.30 16.37
N MET A 402 12.87 -9.27 16.81
CA MET A 402 12.28 -8.00 17.25
C MET A 402 12.18 -6.96 16.12
N THR A 403 12.94 -7.12 15.02
CA THR A 403 13.08 -6.11 13.96
C THR A 403 13.08 -6.69 12.54
N ASP A 404 13.46 -5.88 11.55
CA ASP A 404 13.43 -6.25 10.15
C ASP A 404 14.78 -6.67 9.56
N CYS A 405 15.08 -7.97 9.68
CA CYS A 405 16.23 -8.60 9.05
C CYS A 405 15.90 -9.27 7.71
N THR A 406 14.77 -8.95 7.06
CA THR A 406 14.36 -9.67 5.84
C THR A 406 15.38 -9.60 4.70
N ALA A 407 16.13 -8.48 4.62
CA ALA A 407 17.23 -8.27 3.67
C ALA A 407 18.41 -9.26 3.82
N LEU A 408 18.58 -9.92 4.98
CA LEU A 408 19.60 -10.96 5.19
C LEU A 408 19.22 -12.31 4.56
N GLY A 409 17.94 -12.47 4.21
CA GLY A 409 17.39 -13.71 3.66
C GLY A 409 18.09 -14.16 2.38
N TYR A 410 17.99 -15.44 2.07
CA TYR A 410 18.59 -16.01 0.86
C TYR A 410 18.18 -15.25 -0.41
N ASN A 411 19.16 -14.90 -1.26
CA ASN A 411 18.98 -14.09 -2.48
C ASN A 411 18.33 -12.70 -2.25
N SER A 412 18.41 -12.17 -1.03
CA SER A 412 18.03 -10.78 -0.71
C SER A 412 19.24 -9.84 -0.77
N SER A 413 19.01 -8.53 -0.70
CA SER A 413 20.01 -7.48 -0.93
C SER A 413 21.26 -7.58 -0.04
N CYS A 414 21.10 -8.02 1.21
CA CYS A 414 22.17 -8.16 2.21
C CYS A 414 22.63 -9.60 2.43
N ASN A 415 22.22 -10.56 1.60
CA ASN A 415 22.56 -11.97 1.78
C ASN A 415 24.07 -12.28 1.68
N GLY A 416 24.84 -11.42 1.01
CA GLY A 416 26.28 -11.62 0.75
C GLY A 416 27.22 -11.12 1.86
N LEU A 417 26.69 -10.68 3.01
CA LEU A 417 27.51 -10.18 4.12
C LEU A 417 28.26 -11.31 4.84
N SER A 418 29.40 -10.98 5.45
CA SER A 418 30.14 -11.88 6.36
C SER A 418 29.35 -12.15 7.65
N LEU A 419 29.82 -13.06 8.52
CA LEU A 419 29.20 -13.28 9.84
C LEU A 419 29.07 -11.97 10.63
N LEU A 420 30.16 -11.21 10.74
CA LEU A 420 30.16 -9.92 11.42
C LEU A 420 29.34 -8.85 10.66
N GLY A 421 29.26 -8.94 9.33
CA GLY A 421 28.37 -8.09 8.53
C GLY A 421 26.89 -8.36 8.82
N ASN A 422 26.49 -9.64 8.87
CA ASN A 422 25.15 -10.06 9.24
C ASN A 422 24.79 -9.62 10.66
N ALA A 423 25.74 -9.75 11.60
CA ALA A 423 25.59 -9.25 12.96
C ALA A 423 25.39 -7.73 13.00
N SER A 424 26.26 -6.99 12.32
CA SER A 424 26.15 -5.54 12.21
C SER A 424 24.80 -5.12 11.64
N TYR A 425 24.29 -5.80 10.61
CA TYR A 425 23.01 -5.45 10.01
C TYR A 425 21.87 -5.67 11.01
N ALA A 426 21.82 -6.84 11.65
CA ALA A 426 20.80 -7.15 12.64
C ALA A 426 20.83 -6.17 13.83
N PHE A 427 22.02 -5.85 14.34
CA PHE A 427 22.20 -4.90 15.43
C PHE A 427 21.79 -3.49 15.03
N ASN A 428 22.12 -3.06 13.81
CA ASN A 428 21.69 -1.78 13.30
C ASN A 428 20.16 -1.72 13.17
N MET A 429 19.51 -2.75 12.62
CA MET A 429 18.04 -2.75 12.52
C MET A 429 17.37 -2.62 13.90
N TYR A 430 17.90 -3.32 14.91
CA TYR A 430 17.46 -3.18 16.30
C TYR A 430 17.65 -1.77 16.84
N PHE A 431 18.88 -1.24 16.73
CA PHE A 431 19.23 0.11 17.19
C PHE A 431 18.37 1.20 16.55
N GLN A 432 18.19 1.14 15.23
CA GLN A 432 17.41 2.10 14.47
C GLN A 432 15.91 2.03 14.78
N MET A 433 15.36 0.84 15.06
CA MET A 433 13.96 0.71 15.46
C MET A 433 13.68 1.07 16.93
N HIS A 434 14.73 1.29 17.73
CA HIS A 434 14.63 1.74 19.13
C HIS A 434 15.18 3.17 19.28
N ASP A 435 14.91 4.04 18.30
CA ASP A 435 15.25 5.47 18.33
C ASP A 435 16.73 5.76 18.66
N GLN A 436 17.64 4.86 18.25
CA GLN A 436 19.07 4.95 18.54
C GLN A 436 19.41 5.01 20.04
N ASP A 437 18.58 4.40 20.90
CA ASP A 437 18.91 4.26 22.33
C ASP A 437 20.27 3.56 22.49
N VAL A 438 21.20 4.18 23.21
CA VAL A 438 22.55 3.65 23.42
C VAL A 438 22.53 2.25 24.05
N ARG A 439 21.51 1.90 24.82
CA ARG A 439 21.31 0.57 25.42
C ARG A 439 20.91 -0.47 24.38
N ALA A 440 20.26 -0.05 23.28
CA ALA A 440 19.92 -0.90 22.15
C ALA A 440 21.15 -1.26 21.29
N CYS A 441 22.32 -0.66 21.54
CA CYS A 441 23.59 -1.03 20.93
C CYS A 441 24.60 -1.57 21.95
N ASN A 442 24.21 -2.61 22.70
CA ASN A 442 25.10 -3.30 23.63
C ASN A 442 25.34 -4.76 23.25
N PHE A 443 24.27 -5.55 23.12
CA PHE A 443 24.32 -6.99 22.80
C PHE A 443 25.36 -7.75 23.63
N ASN A 444 25.33 -7.62 24.96
CA ASN A 444 26.32 -8.19 25.89
C ASN A 444 27.77 -7.81 25.55
N GLY A 445 27.96 -6.54 25.16
CA GLY A 445 29.23 -5.97 24.76
C GLY A 445 29.74 -6.38 23.37
N LEU A 446 28.94 -7.09 22.56
CA LEU A 446 29.31 -7.54 21.21
C LEU A 446 29.22 -6.42 20.16
N ALA A 447 28.53 -5.32 20.45
CA ALA A 447 28.30 -4.24 19.50
C ALA A 447 28.92 -2.91 19.95
N ILE A 448 29.09 -2.00 19.00
CA ILE A 448 29.57 -0.64 19.19
C ILE A 448 28.85 0.33 18.24
N ILE A 449 28.62 1.55 18.68
CA ILE A 449 28.09 2.63 17.84
C ILE A 449 29.24 3.23 17.02
N THR A 450 29.00 3.47 15.73
CA THR A 450 29.95 4.10 14.81
C THR A 450 29.26 5.16 13.96
N GLU A 451 30.03 6.15 13.51
CA GLU A 451 29.63 7.15 12.50
C GLU A 451 30.09 6.76 11.09
N GLU A 452 30.85 5.67 10.96
CA GLU A 452 31.25 5.12 9.67
C GLU A 452 30.09 4.30 9.08
N ASN A 453 29.58 4.73 7.91
CA ASN A 453 28.48 4.06 7.23
C ASN A 453 28.90 2.66 6.76
N PRO A 454 28.31 1.56 7.31
CA PRO A 454 28.67 0.20 6.95
C PRO A 454 27.95 -0.32 5.68
N SER A 455 27.19 0.53 5.00
CA SER A 455 26.47 0.16 3.77
C SER A 455 27.44 -0.23 2.63
N THR A 456 26.96 -1.10 1.74
CA THR A 456 27.63 -1.47 0.50
C THR A 456 26.74 -1.15 -0.70
N ASP A 457 27.25 -1.30 -1.92
CA ASP A 457 26.49 -1.09 -3.16
C ASP A 457 25.20 -1.94 -3.25
N LYS A 458 25.19 -3.11 -2.60
CA LYS A 458 24.05 -4.04 -2.62
C LYS A 458 23.24 -4.04 -1.34
N CYS A 459 23.83 -3.68 -0.21
CA CYS A 459 23.19 -3.74 1.10
C CYS A 459 23.21 -2.38 1.78
N LEU A 460 22.03 -1.78 1.92
CA LEU A 460 21.84 -0.52 2.64
C LEU A 460 21.67 -0.79 4.13
N PHE A 461 22.50 -0.18 4.97
CA PHE A 461 22.26 -0.10 6.41
C PHE A 461 21.46 1.18 6.71
N PRO A 462 20.16 1.07 7.01
CA PRO A 462 19.30 2.25 7.12
C PRO A 462 19.64 3.09 8.34
N VAL A 463 19.32 4.37 8.25
CA VAL A 463 19.20 5.31 9.38
C VAL A 463 17.73 5.67 9.49
N GLN A 464 17.08 5.34 10.60
CA GLN A 464 15.64 5.50 10.73
C GLN A 464 15.21 6.97 10.72
N ILE A 465 13.95 7.20 10.36
CA ILE A 465 13.33 8.53 10.43
C ILE A 465 12.85 8.85 11.85
N ILE A 466 12.77 10.13 12.19
CA ILE A 466 12.13 10.56 13.44
C ILE A 466 10.63 10.21 13.35
N SER A 467 10.13 9.46 14.34
CA SER A 467 8.73 9.07 14.38
C SER A 467 7.81 10.27 14.64
N GLU A 468 6.97 10.61 13.67
CA GLU A 468 6.02 11.72 13.78
C GLU A 468 4.80 11.39 14.67
N SER A 469 4.57 10.11 14.99
CA SER A 469 3.53 9.73 15.96
C SER A 469 3.88 10.18 17.37
N GLN A 470 5.17 10.09 17.76
CA GLN A 470 5.66 10.49 19.08
C GLN A 470 5.60 12.02 19.29
N ARG A 471 5.80 12.83 18.24
CA ARG A 471 5.68 14.31 18.34
C ARG A 471 4.27 14.76 18.76
N LYS A 472 3.22 14.02 18.37
CA LYS A 472 1.84 14.34 18.76
C LYS A 472 1.55 14.06 20.24
N GLU A 473 2.17 13.04 20.82
CA GLU A 473 2.02 12.78 22.26
C GLU A 473 2.75 13.86 23.09
N ALA A 474 3.95 14.27 22.67
CA ALA A 474 4.68 15.35 23.33
C ALA A 474 3.95 16.70 23.27
N GLY A 475 3.20 16.98 22.20
CA GLY A 475 2.38 18.19 22.06
C GLY A 475 1.13 18.24 22.94
N VAL A 476 0.64 17.11 23.46
CA VAL A 476 -0.53 17.05 24.36
C VAL A 476 -0.12 17.20 25.83
N TYR A 477 1.12 16.86 26.19
CA TYR A 477 1.67 17.06 27.54
C TYR A 477 2.46 18.36 27.71
N GLY A 478 2.45 19.25 26.70
CA GLY A 478 3.01 20.60 26.77
C GLY A 478 2.18 21.58 27.61
N VAL A 479 1.67 21.17 28.77
CA VAL A 479 1.35 22.12 29.85
C VAL A 479 2.67 22.34 30.59
N PRO A 480 3.23 23.56 30.64
CA PRO A 480 4.48 23.77 31.34
C PRO A 480 4.29 23.38 32.81
N LEU A 481 5.19 22.53 33.29
CA LEU A 481 5.36 22.08 34.68
C LEU A 481 5.48 23.21 35.72
N LEU A 482 5.29 24.47 35.34
CA LEU A 482 5.26 25.63 36.23
C LEU A 482 4.00 25.75 37.10
N VAL A 483 2.88 25.11 36.74
CA VAL A 483 1.64 25.23 37.54
C VAL A 483 1.61 24.28 38.75
N LEU A 484 2.43 23.22 38.76
CA LEU A 484 2.52 22.26 39.87
C LEU A 484 3.49 22.66 40.99
N LEU A 485 4.33 23.68 40.77
CA LEU A 485 5.26 24.19 41.80
C LEU A 485 4.64 25.27 42.71
N ILE A 486 3.54 25.90 42.30
CA ILE A 486 2.88 26.95 43.10
C ILE A 486 1.95 26.37 44.17
N SER A 487 1.41 25.16 43.98
CA SER A 487 0.57 24.48 44.97
C SER A 487 1.37 23.80 46.10
N LEU A 488 2.66 23.54 45.91
CA LEU A 488 3.54 22.96 46.94
C LEU A 488 4.13 23.98 47.92
N LEU A 489 4.10 25.27 47.58
CA LEU A 489 4.57 26.36 48.45
C LEU A 489 3.49 26.92 49.40
N TYR A 490 2.21 26.59 49.18
CA TYR A 490 1.11 27.05 50.03
C TYR A 490 0.83 26.13 51.23
N HIS A 491 1.39 24.91 51.27
CA HIS A 491 1.26 23.97 52.38
C HIS A 491 2.47 23.93 53.33
N LEU A 492 3.44 24.83 53.16
CA LEU A 492 4.57 25.01 54.09
C LEU A 492 4.49 26.32 54.89
N LEU A 493 3.42 27.11 54.73
CA LEU A 493 3.20 28.39 55.42
C LEU A 493 1.71 28.59 55.79
N VAL A 494 1.10 27.66 56.54
CA VAL A 494 -0.03 27.90 57.46
C VAL A 494 0.09 26.97 58.65
#